data_AF-A0A3P7I6Y8-F1
#
_entry.id   AF-A0A3P7I6Y8-F1
#
_cell.length_a   1.000
_cell.length_b   1.000
_cell.length_c   1.000
_cell.angle_alpha   90.00
_cell.angle_beta   90.00
_cell.angle_gamma   90.00
#
_symmetry.space_group_name_H-M   'P 1'
#
loop_
_entity.id
_entity.type
_entity.pdbx_description
1 polymer ?
#
loop_
_entity_poly.entity_id
_entity_poly.type
_entity_poly.pdbx_seq_one_letter_code
_entity_poly.pdbx_strand_id
1 'polypeptide(L)'
;MNLYTPGNGLFGTHVTWEDIEEDMQRELHTNSSFGPNKTAQNIGDGKGFMSRIVLIDPDWQQKDKDLPKKFIVKVSLIEEILKCLCKLSNTQFVKILTQLAIQNFANEMSKKNETDNLLGDEEFKVTFEKQQKAVSFIMRLPNKFLL
;
A
#
# COMPACT_ATOMS: atom_id res chain seq x y z
N MET A 1 16.67 2.57 -6.74
CA MET A 1 15.50 3.28 -6.21
C MET A 1 15.68 3.49 -4.72
N ASN A 2 15.48 4.72 -4.23
CA ASN A 2 15.46 5.04 -2.81
C ASN A 2 14.09 5.67 -2.49
N LEU A 3 13.38 5.13 -1.50
CA LEU A 3 11.97 5.41 -1.23
C LEU A 3 11.75 6.69 -0.39
N TYR A 4 12.83 7.33 0.08
CA TYR A 4 12.75 8.60 0.80
C TYR A 4 12.68 9.82 -0.11
N THR A 5 12.86 9.64 -1.42
CA THR A 5 12.67 10.68 -2.42
C THR A 5 11.29 10.52 -3.05
N PRO A 6 10.50 11.60 -3.22
CA PRO A 6 9.26 11.55 -3.98
C PRO A 6 9.46 10.86 -5.34
N GLY A 7 8.54 9.96 -5.69
CA GLY A 7 8.53 9.34 -7.01
C GLY A 7 7.93 10.28 -8.06
N ASN A 8 8.15 9.96 -9.34
CA ASN A 8 7.58 10.71 -10.47
C ASN A 8 6.16 10.25 -10.84
N GLY A 9 5.59 9.31 -10.07
CA GLY A 9 4.26 8.77 -10.28
C GLY A 9 3.16 9.57 -9.59
N LEU A 10 1.99 8.96 -9.46
CA LEU A 10 0.77 9.61 -8.98
C LEU A 10 0.95 10.19 -7.59
N PHE A 11 0.73 11.51 -7.51
CA PHE A 11 0.87 12.35 -6.32
C PHE A 11 2.27 12.34 -5.67
N GLY A 12 3.33 11.86 -6.34
CA GLY A 12 4.65 11.73 -5.73
C GLY A 12 4.93 10.35 -5.15
N THR A 13 4.14 9.35 -5.56
CA THR A 13 4.44 7.93 -5.36
C THR A 13 5.28 7.40 -6.53
N HIS A 14 5.72 6.15 -6.47
CA HIS A 14 6.34 5.47 -7.61
C HIS A 14 5.33 4.78 -8.53
N VAL A 15 4.04 4.79 -8.18
CA VAL A 15 2.98 4.17 -8.98
C VAL A 15 2.62 5.07 -10.14
N THR A 16 2.70 4.56 -11.36
CA THR A 16 2.38 5.29 -12.58
C THR A 16 0.96 5.02 -13.07
N TRP A 17 0.57 5.65 -14.18
CA TRP A 17 -0.71 5.35 -14.82
C TRP A 17 -0.72 3.97 -15.46
N GLU A 18 0.42 3.57 -16.00
CA GLU A 18 0.64 2.27 -16.65
C GLU A 18 0.49 1.14 -15.63
N ASP A 19 1.08 1.27 -14.44
CA ASP A 19 0.92 0.28 -13.36
C ASP A 19 -0.57 0.05 -13.02
N ILE A 20 -1.36 1.12 -12.91
CA ILE A 20 -2.79 1.04 -12.59
C ILE A 20 -3.59 0.49 -13.77
N GLU A 21 -3.26 0.88 -15.00
CA GLU A 21 -3.94 0.37 -16.20
C GLU A 21 -3.73 -1.14 -16.37
N GLU A 22 -2.49 -1.61 -16.27
CA GLU A 22 -2.14 -3.03 -16.36
C GLU A 22 -2.83 -3.86 -15.27
N ASP A 23 -2.86 -3.35 -14.04
CA ASP A 23 -3.59 -3.97 -12.94
C ASP A 23 -5.08 -4.06 -13.25
N MET A 24 -5.71 -2.96 -13.67
CA MET A 24 -7.15 -2.95 -13.94
C MET A 24 -7.53 -3.81 -15.16
N GLN A 25 -6.70 -3.84 -16.20
CA GLN A 25 -6.89 -4.73 -17.35
C GLN A 25 -6.87 -6.19 -16.93
N ARG A 26 -5.90 -6.57 -16.07
CA ARG A 26 -5.79 -7.91 -15.51
C ARG A 26 -6.99 -8.27 -14.64
N GLU A 27 -7.35 -7.42 -13.69
CA GLU A 27 -8.43 -7.69 -12.71
C GLU A 27 -9.83 -7.67 -13.35
N LEU A 28 -10.07 -6.80 -14.34
CA LEU A 28 -11.35 -6.73 -15.06
C LEU A 28 -11.39 -7.60 -16.32
N HIS A 29 -10.28 -8.30 -16.61
CA HIS A 29 -10.08 -9.14 -17.78
C HIS A 29 -10.41 -8.42 -19.11
N THR A 30 -10.05 -7.14 -19.22
CA THR A 30 -10.39 -6.28 -20.36
C THR A 30 -9.13 -5.90 -21.15
N ASN A 31 -9.30 -5.68 -22.45
CA ASN A 31 -8.25 -5.09 -23.30
C ASN A 31 -8.42 -3.57 -23.46
N SER A 32 -9.40 -2.96 -22.77
CA SER A 32 -9.61 -1.51 -22.81
C SER A 32 -8.48 -0.77 -22.10
N SER A 33 -8.09 0.38 -22.66
CA SER A 33 -7.06 1.27 -22.11
C SER A 33 -7.66 2.55 -21.55
N PHE A 34 -6.93 3.25 -20.70
CA PHE A 34 -7.30 4.56 -20.21
C PHE A 34 -7.17 5.61 -21.31
N GLY A 35 -8.08 6.57 -21.30
CA GLY A 35 -8.15 7.62 -22.30
C GLY A 35 -7.22 8.81 -22.05
N PRO A 36 -7.19 9.76 -22.99
CA PRO A 36 -6.43 10.99 -22.86
C PRO A 36 -7.02 11.92 -21.78
N ASN A 37 -8.31 11.80 -21.44
CA ASN A 37 -8.95 12.64 -20.43
C ASN A 37 -9.04 11.96 -19.06
N LYS A 38 -8.20 10.93 -18.81
CA LYS A 38 -8.14 10.27 -17.50
C LYS A 38 -7.75 11.27 -16.41
N THR A 39 -8.39 11.15 -15.25
CA THR A 39 -8.11 12.03 -14.10
C THR A 39 -7.90 11.21 -12.83
N ALA A 40 -7.06 11.76 -11.95
CA ALA A 40 -6.80 11.21 -10.62
C ALA A 40 -7.04 12.31 -9.58
N GLN A 41 -7.77 11.98 -8.52
CA GLN A 41 -8.00 12.88 -7.38
C GLN A 41 -7.59 12.18 -6.08
N ASN A 42 -6.70 12.79 -5.30
CA ASN A 42 -6.41 12.29 -3.95
C ASN A 42 -7.59 12.61 -3.03
N ILE A 43 -8.29 11.58 -2.58
CA ILE A 43 -9.44 11.67 -1.67
C ILE A 43 -9.08 11.22 -0.25
N GLY A 44 -7.86 10.72 -0.05
CA GLY A 44 -7.34 10.24 1.23
C GLY A 44 -6.49 11.25 1.98
N ASP A 45 -6.40 12.50 1.55
CA ASP A 45 -5.55 13.49 2.21
C ASP A 45 -6.00 13.69 3.67
N GLY A 46 -5.04 13.61 4.60
CA GLY A 46 -5.29 13.60 6.05
C GLY A 46 -6.06 12.39 6.62
N LYS A 47 -6.57 11.47 5.79
CA LYS A 47 -7.39 10.31 6.20
C LYS A 47 -6.79 8.95 5.81
N GLY A 48 -5.72 8.95 5.02
CA GLY A 48 -5.21 7.76 4.35
C GLY A 48 -4.14 6.97 5.10
N PHE A 49 -3.83 7.24 6.38
CA PHE A 49 -2.77 6.61 7.20
C PHE A 49 -1.73 5.77 6.41
N MET A 50 -0.58 6.38 6.08
CA MET A 50 0.51 5.74 5.32
C MET A 50 0.10 5.15 3.95
N SER A 51 -0.98 5.63 3.37
CA SER A 51 -1.40 5.32 2.01
C SER A 51 -1.94 6.56 1.31
N ARG A 52 -1.91 6.54 -0.02
CA ARG A 52 -2.65 7.50 -0.83
C ARG A 52 -3.90 6.84 -1.36
N ILE A 53 -5.05 7.45 -1.13
CA ILE A 53 -6.33 6.96 -1.63
C ILE A 53 -6.73 7.87 -2.79
N VAL A 54 -6.79 7.29 -3.98
CA VAL A 54 -6.96 8.01 -5.24
C VAL A 54 -8.25 7.57 -5.91
N LEU A 55 -9.12 8.53 -6.21
CA LEU A 55 -10.25 8.32 -7.12
C LEU A 55 -9.75 8.46 -8.57
N ILE A 56 -9.94 7.42 -9.36
CA ILE A 56 -9.58 7.38 -10.78
C ILE A 56 -10.84 7.50 -11.64
N ASP A 57 -10.79 8.44 -12.58
CA ASP A 57 -11.65 8.47 -13.75
C ASP A 57 -10.82 8.04 -14.96
N PRO A 58 -10.96 6.79 -15.43
CA PRO A 58 -10.05 6.21 -16.42
C PRO A 58 -10.27 6.70 -17.86
N ASP A 59 -11.41 7.33 -18.17
CA ASP A 59 -11.78 7.67 -19.55
C ASP A 59 -11.63 6.46 -20.50
N TRP A 60 -12.16 5.30 -20.12
CA TRP A 60 -11.97 4.02 -20.83
C TRP A 60 -12.21 4.12 -22.34
N GLN A 61 -11.25 3.64 -23.12
CA GLN A 61 -11.27 3.54 -24.58
C GLN A 61 -11.43 2.08 -25.02
N GLN A 62 -11.96 1.87 -26.22
CA GLN A 62 -12.12 0.53 -26.82
C GLN A 62 -12.85 -0.45 -25.87
N LYS A 63 -13.99 0.00 -25.34
CA LYS A 63 -14.77 -0.75 -24.35
C LYS A 63 -15.23 -2.09 -24.93
N ASP A 64 -14.61 -3.17 -24.47
CA ASP A 64 -14.96 -4.54 -24.85
C ASP A 64 -16.05 -5.14 -23.96
N LYS A 65 -16.39 -4.45 -22.85
CA LYS A 65 -17.41 -4.83 -21.88
C LYS A 65 -17.91 -3.64 -21.07
N ASP A 66 -18.84 -3.91 -20.17
CA ASP A 66 -19.28 -2.95 -19.15
C ASP A 66 -18.18 -2.77 -18.09
N LEU A 67 -17.53 -1.60 -18.13
CA LEU A 67 -16.43 -1.22 -17.25
C LEU A 67 -16.88 -0.15 -16.24
N PRO A 68 -16.25 -0.10 -15.05
CA PRO A 68 -16.57 0.91 -14.03
C PRO A 68 -16.25 2.31 -14.55
N LYS A 69 -17.18 3.25 -14.36
CA LYS A 69 -17.00 4.66 -14.73
C LYS A 69 -15.89 5.34 -13.92
N LYS A 70 -15.75 4.97 -12.65
CA LYS A 70 -14.72 5.44 -11.72
C LYS A 70 -14.40 4.32 -10.73
N PHE A 71 -13.21 4.34 -10.15
CA PHE A 71 -12.81 3.39 -9.11
C PHE A 71 -11.81 4.04 -8.15
N ILE A 72 -11.60 3.40 -6.99
CA ILE A 72 -10.67 3.88 -5.96
C ILE A 72 -9.44 2.99 -5.96
N VAL A 73 -8.26 3.60 -6.03
CA VAL A 73 -6.96 2.95 -5.84
C VAL A 73 -6.39 3.36 -4.50
N LYS A 74 -5.99 2.37 -3.69
CA LYS A 74 -5.27 2.61 -2.44
C LYS A 74 -3.80 2.23 -2.63
N VAL A 75 -2.96 3.24 -2.82
CA VAL A 75 -1.51 3.07 -2.91
C VAL A 75 -0.94 2.98 -1.49
N SER A 76 -0.72 1.77 -1.02
CA SER A 76 -0.16 1.51 0.31
C SER A 76 1.36 1.69 0.28
N LEU A 77 1.90 2.62 1.07
CA LEU A 77 3.35 2.78 1.19
C LEU A 77 3.98 1.69 2.09
N ILE A 78 3.13 0.85 2.71
CA ILE A 78 3.55 -0.18 3.67
C ILE A 78 4.28 -1.36 3.01
N GLU A 79 3.96 -1.75 1.78
CA GLU A 79 4.64 -2.87 1.11
C GLU A 79 6.08 -2.53 0.73
N GLU A 80 6.33 -1.29 0.30
CA GLU A 80 7.67 -0.84 -0.02
C GLU A 80 8.51 -0.60 1.23
N ILE A 81 7.89 -0.06 2.29
CA ILE A 81 8.49 -0.01 3.63
C ILE A 81 8.79 -1.43 4.10
N LEU A 82 7.87 -2.39 3.97
CA LEU A 82 8.09 -3.79 4.35
C LEU A 82 9.20 -4.43 3.50
N LYS A 83 9.29 -4.19 2.19
CA LYS A 83 10.39 -4.68 1.34
C LYS A 83 11.74 -4.07 1.75
N CYS A 84 11.77 -2.79 2.10
CA CYS A 84 12.96 -2.11 2.60
C CYS A 84 13.37 -2.66 3.99
N LEU A 85 12.38 -2.83 4.88
CA LEU A 85 12.55 -3.42 6.19
C LEU A 85 12.98 -4.88 6.09
N CYS A 86 12.46 -5.68 5.15
CA CYS A 86 12.87 -7.08 4.91
C CYS A 86 14.33 -7.18 4.43
N LYS A 87 14.80 -6.20 3.64
CA LYS A 87 16.21 -6.10 3.27
C LYS A 87 17.11 -5.67 4.44
N LEU A 88 16.57 -4.89 5.38
CA LEU A 88 17.25 -4.46 6.61
C LEU A 88 17.10 -5.46 7.78
N SER A 89 16.13 -6.38 7.72
CA SER A 89 15.70 -7.26 8.81
C SER A 89 16.54 -8.54 8.94
N ASN A 90 17.79 -8.54 8.49
CA ASN A 90 18.77 -9.44 9.10
C ASN A 90 19.14 -9.01 10.54
N THR A 91 18.56 -7.93 11.05
CA THR A 91 18.74 -7.48 12.45
C THR A 91 17.40 -7.26 13.17
N GLN A 92 17.23 -7.95 14.30
CA GLN A 92 16.04 -7.90 15.19
C GLN A 92 15.75 -6.49 15.73
N PHE A 93 16.76 -5.63 15.80
CA PHE A 93 16.68 -4.25 16.29
C PHE A 93 15.82 -3.32 15.43
N VAL A 94 15.85 -3.46 14.09
CA VAL A 94 15.12 -2.56 13.18
C VAL A 94 13.61 -2.79 13.25
N LYS A 95 13.19 -4.03 13.52
CA LYS A 95 11.78 -4.42 13.68
C LYS A 95 11.13 -3.80 14.93
N ILE A 96 11.88 -3.75 16.03
CA ILE A 96 11.41 -3.18 17.30
C ILE A 96 11.28 -1.65 17.17
N LEU A 97 12.27 -0.98 16.56
CA LEU A 97 12.26 0.47 16.40
C LEU A 97 11.12 0.96 15.50
N THR A 98 10.82 0.24 14.41
CA THR A 98 9.73 0.61 13.50
C THR A 98 8.36 0.31 14.08
N GLN A 99 8.17 -0.81 14.76
CA GLN A 99 6.92 -1.10 15.47
C GLN A 99 6.63 -0.04 16.54
N LEU A 100 7.65 0.33 17.32
CA LEU A 100 7.54 1.36 18.35
C LEU A 100 7.26 2.75 17.75
N ALA A 101 7.94 3.13 16.67
CA ALA A 101 7.73 4.41 16.00
C ALA A 101 6.32 4.52 15.41
N ILE A 102 5.80 3.47 14.78
CA ILE A 102 4.45 3.43 14.22
C ILE A 102 3.40 3.47 15.34
N GLN A 103 3.61 2.75 16.45
CA GLN A 103 2.72 2.79 17.61
C GLN A 103 2.69 4.17 18.27
N ASN A 104 3.85 4.81 18.41
CA ASN A 104 3.95 6.16 18.98
C ASN A 104 3.25 7.19 18.08
N PHE A 105 3.49 7.13 16.77
CA PHE A 105 2.82 8.00 15.80
C PHE A 105 1.29 7.82 15.81
N ALA A 106 0.80 6.58 15.81
CA ALA A 106 -0.63 6.30 15.87
C ALA A 106 -1.26 6.78 17.18
N ASN A 107 -0.55 6.65 18.31
CA ASN A 107 -0.98 7.21 19.59
C ASN A 107 -1.06 8.73 19.55
N GLU A 108 -0.09 9.43 18.95
CA GLU A 108 -0.11 10.89 18.82
C GLU A 108 -1.27 11.36 17.94
N MET A 109 -1.49 10.70 16.81
CA MET A 109 -2.57 11.04 15.88
C MET A 109 -3.96 10.76 16.46
N SER A 110 -4.10 9.65 17.19
CA SER A 110 -5.34 9.30 17.92
C SER A 110 -5.67 10.36 18.97
N LYS A 111 -4.68 10.78 19.78
CA LYS A 111 -4.85 11.85 20.78
C LYS A 111 -5.21 13.19 20.15
N LYS A 112 -4.58 13.54 19.03
CA LYS A 112 -4.79 14.82 18.36
C LYS A 112 -6.19 14.93 17.72
N ASN A 113 -6.74 13.81 17.27
CA ASN A 113 -7.99 13.79 16.51
C ASN A 113 -9.19 13.23 17.29
N GLU A 114 -9.03 12.88 18.57
CA GLU A 114 -10.06 12.23 19.40
C GLU A 114 -10.66 10.97 18.76
N THR A 115 -9.83 10.19 18.06
CA THR A 115 -10.25 8.95 17.38
C THR A 115 -9.61 7.74 18.03
N ASP A 116 -10.30 6.60 18.03
CA ASP A 116 -9.78 5.34 18.57
C ASP A 116 -8.48 4.89 17.88
N ASN A 117 -7.50 4.46 18.67
CA ASN A 117 -6.25 3.92 18.15
C ASN A 117 -6.39 2.43 17.80
N LEU A 118 -6.74 2.14 16.56
CA LEU A 118 -6.86 0.76 16.06
C LEU A 118 -5.55 -0.06 16.16
N LEU A 119 -4.38 0.59 16.20
CA LEU A 119 -3.08 -0.08 16.38
C LEU A 119 -2.75 -0.33 17.86
N GLY A 120 -3.51 0.30 18.77
CA GLY A 120 -3.46 0.07 20.20
C GLY A 120 -4.31 -1.11 20.66
N ASP A 121 -5.25 -1.56 19.80
CA ASP A 121 -6.12 -2.69 20.06
C ASP A 121 -5.34 -4.00 20.23
N GLU A 122 -5.67 -4.75 21.30
CA GLU A 122 -4.94 -5.96 21.66
C GLU A 122 -5.18 -7.11 20.67
N GLU A 123 -6.39 -7.22 20.11
CA GLU A 123 -6.69 -8.25 19.12
C GLU A 123 -5.91 -8.01 17.82
N PHE A 124 -5.82 -6.74 17.40
CA PHE A 124 -4.99 -6.32 16.28
C PHE A 124 -3.51 -6.59 16.53
N LYS A 125 -2.97 -6.23 17.71
CA LYS A 125 -1.56 -6.50 18.07
C LYS A 125 -1.22 -7.99 18.01
N VAL A 126 -2.07 -8.83 18.60
CA VAL A 126 -1.90 -10.30 18.61
C VAL A 126 -1.93 -10.86 17.19
N THR A 127 -2.88 -10.43 16.38
CA THR A 127 -3.03 -10.88 14.99
C THR A 127 -1.84 -10.44 14.14
N PHE A 128 -1.41 -9.19 14.28
CA PHE A 128 -0.26 -8.64 13.57
C PHE A 128 1.05 -9.33 13.98
N GLU A 129 1.27 -9.60 15.27
CA GLU A 129 2.44 -10.34 15.75
C GLU A 129 2.48 -11.77 15.17
N LYS A 130 1.33 -12.45 15.09
CA LYS A 130 1.21 -13.78 14.47
C LYS A 130 1.60 -13.75 13.00
N GLN A 131 1.11 -12.76 12.24
CA GLN A 131 1.47 -12.59 10.82
C GLN A 131 2.97 -12.27 10.65
N GLN A 132 3.51 -11.39 11.48
CA GLN A 132 4.94 -11.07 11.47
C GLN A 132 5.85 -12.27 11.76
N LYS A 133 5.41 -13.18 12.65
CA LYS A 133 6.13 -14.44 12.93
C LYS A 133 6.02 -15.42 11.76
N ALA A 134 4.86 -15.52 11.12
CA ALA A 134 4.65 -16.37 9.95
C ALA A 134 5.51 -15.94 8.74
N VAL A 135 5.57 -14.64 8.47
CA VAL A 135 6.43 -14.06 7.41
C VAL A 135 7.92 -14.31 7.69
N SER A 136 8.34 -14.22 8.96
CA SER A 136 9.71 -14.56 9.37
C SER A 136 10.04 -16.04 9.20
N PHE A 137 9.06 -16.94 9.31
CA PHE A 137 9.24 -18.37 9.13
C PHE A 137 9.34 -18.74 7.64
N ILE A 138 8.48 -18.17 6.80
CA ILE A 138 8.50 -18.36 5.34
C ILE A 138 9.82 -17.88 4.75
N MET A 139 10.34 -16.72 5.17
CA MET A 139 11.63 -16.21 4.69
C MET A 139 12.86 -17.00 5.19
N ARG A 140 12.71 -17.83 6.23
CA ARG A 140 13.80 -18.70 6.73
C ARG A 140 13.87 -20.05 6.02
N LEU A 141 12.88 -20.41 5.22
CA LEU A 141 12.98 -21.59 4.37
C LEU A 141 13.91 -21.26 3.19
N PRO A 142 15.06 -21.94 3.03
CA PRO A 142 15.88 -21.75 1.85
C PRO A 142 15.08 -22.13 0.60
N ASN A 143 15.28 -21.38 -0.48
CA ASN A 143 14.64 -21.45 -1.82
C ASN A 143 14.73 -22.81 -2.57
N LYS A 144 14.84 -23.94 -1.88
CA LYS A 144 14.96 -25.28 -2.47
C LYS A 144 13.69 -26.15 -2.35
N PHE A 145 12.60 -25.65 -1.77
CA PHE A 145 11.40 -26.47 -1.51
C PHE A 145 10.08 -25.93 -2.10
N LEU A 146 10.15 -25.12 -3.16
CA LEU A 146 8.97 -24.79 -3.96
C LEU A 146 9.21 -25.21 -5.42
N LEU A 147 8.96 -26.50 -5.68
CA LEU A 147 8.60 -27.06 -6.98
C LEU A 147 7.17 -27.60 -6.85
#